data_AF-A0A0F9D9D0-F1
#
_entry.id   AF-A0A0F9D9D0-F1
#
_cell.length_a   1.000
_cell.length_b   1.000
_cell.length_c   1.000
_cell.angle_alpha   90.00
_cell.angle_beta   90.00
_cell.angle_gamma   90.00
#
_symmetry.space_group_name_H-M   'P 1'
#
loop_
_entity.id
_entity.type
_entity.pdbx_description
1 polymer ?
#
loop_
_entity_poly.entity_id
_entity_poly.type
_entity_poly.pdbx_seq_one_letter_code
_entity_poly.pdbx_strand_id
1 'polypeptide(L)'
;MNPYLIDNFAESEFKDMMFDVSVVQPPKHVITAYPRLRKIKEFKTKFTRLSKDKVIRYIMLLYDKNTPFRIKFNDVLIRKIEAAKGAGWEIVDQGLFDEDVEKLLRGENKQVNRMIVAFVRLHRNFKYSYLIALEETFYRFLLETITGEAKNLGQMKSTQKELEEEVTELLNQDKNPYVKEELLRYVEESRLNLRPEDIARIAKQKEREQIDREDVT
;
A
#
# COMPACT_ATOMS: atom_id res chain seq x y z
N MET A 1 22.27 -2.47 14.26
CA MET A 1 21.51 -1.72 13.25
C MET A 1 20.82 -2.75 12.36
N ASN A 2 19.49 -2.77 12.33
CA ASN A 2 18.71 -3.75 11.57
C ASN A 2 18.89 -3.45 10.06
N PRO A 3 19.39 -4.40 9.24
CA PRO A 3 19.69 -4.16 7.83
C PRO A 3 18.45 -3.90 6.96
N TYR A 4 17.25 -4.07 7.52
CA TYR A 4 15.97 -3.78 6.86
C TYR A 4 15.32 -2.48 7.34
N LEU A 5 15.87 -1.83 8.37
CA LEU A 5 15.43 -0.49 8.68
C LEU A 5 15.98 0.43 7.60
N ILE A 6 15.07 1.04 6.85
CA ILE A 6 15.41 2.14 5.94
C ILE A 6 16.13 3.18 6.81
N ASP A 7 17.25 3.73 6.31
CA ASP A 7 18.11 4.72 7.01
C ASP A 7 17.37 5.94 7.57
N ASN A 8 16.08 6.07 7.25
CA ASN A 8 15.21 7.16 7.58
C ASN A 8 14.22 6.89 8.73
N PHE A 9 14.31 5.76 9.45
CA PHE A 9 13.46 5.50 10.64
C PHE A 9 14.27 5.05 11.85
N ALA A 10 13.95 5.59 13.02
CA ALA A 10 14.46 5.13 14.30
C ALA A 10 13.67 3.90 14.79
N GLU A 11 14.35 2.98 15.48
CA GLU A 11 13.71 1.77 16.06
C GLU A 11 12.51 2.12 16.95
N SER A 12 12.60 3.22 17.70
CA SER A 12 11.53 3.71 18.58
C SER A 12 10.23 4.06 17.86
N GLU A 13 10.25 4.31 16.55
CA GLU A 13 9.05 4.64 15.77
C GLU A 13 8.16 3.43 15.50
N PHE A 14 8.70 2.21 15.64
CA PHE A 14 7.96 0.96 15.39
C PHE A 14 7.32 0.37 16.65
N LYS A 15 7.63 0.93 17.83
CA LYS A 15 7.23 0.37 19.14
C LYS A 15 5.72 0.24 19.33
N ASP A 16 4.95 1.11 18.65
CA ASP A 16 3.49 1.19 18.81
C ASP A 16 2.75 0.27 17.82
N MET A 17 3.47 -0.39 16.91
CA MET A 17 2.88 -1.39 16.00
C MET A 17 2.41 -2.63 16.76
N MET A 18 1.41 -3.33 16.21
CA MET A 18 0.92 -4.60 16.78
C MET A 18 2.03 -5.66 16.84
N PHE A 19 2.89 -5.64 15.83
CA PHE A 19 4.07 -6.47 15.76
C PHE A 19 5.24 -5.58 15.33
N ASP A 20 6.17 -5.35 16.25
CA ASP A 20 7.32 -4.49 16.00
C ASP A 20 8.28 -5.17 14.99
N VAL A 21 8.45 -4.58 13.82
CA VAL A 21 9.36 -5.12 12.79
C VAL A 21 10.83 -4.90 13.13
N SER A 22 11.15 -3.90 13.95
CA SER A 22 12.53 -3.47 14.24
C SER A 22 13.27 -4.50 15.10
N VAL A 23 12.55 -5.18 16.00
CA VAL A 23 13.10 -6.20 16.90
C VAL A 23 13.36 -7.55 16.24
N VAL A 24 12.93 -7.74 14.98
CA VAL A 24 13.18 -8.97 14.22
C VAL A 24 14.28 -8.75 13.19
N GLN A 25 15.51 -9.11 13.56
CA GLN A 25 16.68 -9.01 12.68
C GLN A 25 17.05 -10.37 12.06
N PRO A 26 17.66 -10.41 10.85
CA PRO A 26 18.30 -11.62 10.34
C PRO A 26 19.25 -12.27 11.36
N PRO A 27 19.31 -13.61 11.44
CA PRO A 27 18.59 -14.60 10.63
C PRO A 27 17.20 -14.97 11.16
N LYS A 28 16.67 -14.27 12.17
CA LYS A 28 15.41 -14.64 12.82
C LYS A 28 14.21 -14.36 11.90
N HIS A 29 13.41 -15.39 11.65
CA HIS A 29 12.17 -15.26 10.88
C HIS A 29 11.06 -14.59 11.70
N VAL A 30 10.27 -13.73 11.06
CA VAL A 30 9.15 -13.00 11.67
C VAL A 30 8.12 -13.94 12.27
N ILE A 31 7.81 -15.04 11.57
CA ILE A 31 6.83 -16.03 12.05
C ILE A 31 7.29 -16.77 13.31
N THR A 32 8.61 -16.84 13.55
CA THR A 32 9.21 -17.41 14.75
C THR A 32 9.22 -16.40 15.90
N ALA A 33 9.46 -15.12 15.59
CA ALA A 33 9.38 -14.03 16.56
C ALA A 33 7.95 -13.80 17.08
N TYR A 34 6.94 -14.03 16.23
CA TYR A 34 5.54 -13.77 16.56
C TYR A 34 4.66 -15.03 16.42
N PRO A 35 4.60 -15.88 17.46
CA PRO A 35 3.81 -17.13 17.44
C PRO A 35 2.32 -16.94 17.12
N ARG A 36 1.77 -15.75 17.40
CA ARG A 36 0.37 -15.42 17.06
C ARG A 36 0.13 -15.46 15.55
N LEU A 37 1.08 -14.99 14.74
CA LEU A 37 0.99 -15.06 13.27
C LEU A 37 1.01 -16.52 12.79
N ARG A 38 1.81 -17.38 13.43
CA ARG A 38 1.90 -18.82 13.09
C ARG A 38 0.57 -19.58 13.26
N LYS A 39 -0.32 -19.10 14.15
CA LYS A 39 -1.64 -19.73 14.36
C LYS A 39 -2.61 -19.47 13.20
N ILE A 40 -2.39 -18.41 12.43
CA ILE A 40 -3.27 -17.97 11.35
C ILE A 40 -2.99 -18.82 10.09
N LYS A 41 -4.04 -19.34 9.45
CA LYS A 41 -3.93 -20.28 8.33
C LYS A 41 -3.22 -19.65 7.14
N GLU A 42 -3.55 -18.40 6.83
CA GLU A 42 -3.03 -17.64 5.70
C GLU A 42 -1.52 -17.46 5.80
N PHE A 43 -1.00 -17.27 7.02
CA PHE A 43 0.43 -17.17 7.31
C PHE A 43 1.16 -18.53 7.29
N LYS A 44 0.48 -19.65 7.07
CA LYS A 44 1.13 -20.97 6.87
C LYS A 44 1.46 -21.23 5.40
N THR A 45 0.96 -20.41 4.48
CA THR A 45 1.20 -20.54 3.03
C THR A 45 2.69 -20.55 2.71
N LYS A 46 3.06 -21.29 1.66
CA LYS A 46 4.40 -21.33 1.08
C LYS A 46 4.39 -20.56 -0.23
N PHE A 47 5.43 -19.78 -0.45
CA PHE A 47 5.66 -19.04 -1.69
C PHE A 47 6.82 -19.70 -2.44
N THR A 48 6.70 -19.78 -3.77
CA THR A 48 7.75 -20.33 -4.63
C THR A 48 8.72 -19.25 -5.10
N ARG A 49 8.21 -18.05 -5.39
CA ARG A 49 9.00 -16.94 -5.97
C ARG A 49 9.18 -15.73 -5.05
N LEU A 50 8.40 -15.66 -3.96
CA LEU A 50 8.52 -14.60 -2.97
C LEU A 50 9.09 -15.12 -1.65
N SER A 51 9.95 -14.35 -1.01
CA SER A 51 10.36 -14.65 0.36
C SER A 51 9.20 -14.39 1.32
N LYS A 52 8.76 -15.44 2.02
CA LYS A 52 7.69 -15.35 3.02
C LYS A 52 7.99 -14.34 4.12
N ASP A 53 9.26 -14.24 4.54
CA ASP A 53 9.66 -13.29 5.58
C ASP A 53 9.47 -11.85 5.10
N LYS A 54 9.94 -11.55 3.88
CA LYS A 54 9.76 -10.23 3.26
C LYS A 54 8.27 -9.89 3.06
N VAL A 55 7.45 -10.84 2.61
CA VAL A 55 6.00 -10.66 2.50
C VAL A 55 5.36 -10.30 3.83
N ILE A 56 5.70 -11.00 4.91
CA ILE A 56 5.13 -10.71 6.23
C ILE A 56 5.58 -9.32 6.73
N ARG A 57 6.86 -8.97 6.56
CA ARG A 57 7.38 -7.63 6.90
C ARG A 57 6.66 -6.54 6.15
N TYR A 58 6.50 -6.69 4.85
CA TYR A 58 5.76 -5.76 4.01
C TYR A 58 4.33 -5.53 4.51
N ILE A 59 3.62 -6.62 4.82
CA ILE A 59 2.25 -6.52 5.34
C ILE A 59 2.23 -5.73 6.66
N MET A 60 3.16 -5.99 7.57
CA MET A 60 3.28 -5.26 8.83
C MET A 60 3.62 -3.78 8.61
N LEU A 61 4.59 -3.49 7.74
CA LEU A 61 5.03 -2.13 7.43
C LEU A 61 3.94 -1.29 6.75
N LEU A 62 3.09 -1.91 5.94
CA LEU A 62 2.08 -1.19 5.17
C LEU A 62 0.71 -1.09 5.85
N TYR A 63 0.25 -2.19 6.46
CA TYR A 63 -1.13 -2.35 6.93
C TYR A 63 -1.28 -2.38 8.45
N ASP A 64 -0.21 -2.19 9.22
CA ASP A 64 -0.40 -1.91 10.65
C ASP A 64 -0.96 -0.49 10.81
N LYS A 65 -2.01 -0.34 11.62
CA LYS A 65 -2.62 0.96 11.88
C LYS A 65 -1.64 2.00 12.47
N ASN A 66 -0.61 1.54 13.19
CA ASN A 66 0.35 2.37 13.90
C ASN A 66 1.73 2.35 13.22
N THR A 67 1.82 1.89 11.96
CA THR A 67 3.09 1.90 11.24
C THR A 67 3.58 3.34 11.01
N PRO A 68 4.87 3.64 11.25
CA PRO A 68 5.42 4.97 10.96
C PRO A 68 5.41 5.28 9.45
N PHE A 69 5.30 4.26 8.59
CA PHE A 69 5.14 4.44 7.14
C PHE A 69 3.84 5.17 6.78
N ARG A 70 2.78 5.01 7.58
CA ARG A 70 1.51 5.71 7.33
C ARG A 70 1.59 7.19 7.68
N ILE A 71 2.44 7.54 8.64
CA ILE A 71 2.70 8.93 9.04
C ILE A 71 3.63 9.60 8.02
N LYS A 72 4.67 8.88 7.57
CA LYS A 72 5.71 9.46 6.71
C LYS A 72 5.32 9.52 5.23
N PHE A 73 4.59 8.53 4.73
CA PHE A 73 4.22 8.41 3.33
C PHE A 73 2.70 8.44 3.22
N ASN A 74 2.15 9.61 2.90
CA ASN A 74 0.70 9.82 2.82
C ASN A 74 0.09 9.14 1.60
N ASP A 75 0.78 9.22 0.47
CA ASP A 75 0.40 8.52 -0.76
C ASP A 75 0.61 7.00 -0.61
N VAL A 76 -0.43 6.21 -0.88
CA VAL A 76 -0.35 4.76 -0.70
C VAL A 76 0.61 4.08 -1.68
N LEU A 77 0.77 4.60 -2.90
CA LEU A 77 1.63 4.01 -3.92
C LEU A 77 3.08 4.20 -3.51
N ILE A 78 3.43 5.40 -3.04
CA ILE A 78 4.75 5.67 -2.44
C ILE A 78 4.93 4.79 -1.20
N ARG A 79 3.93 4.71 -0.31
CA ARG A 79 3.99 3.88 0.89
C ARG A 79 4.20 2.40 0.57
N LYS A 80 3.57 1.87 -0.48
CA LYS A 80 3.73 0.49 -0.98
C LYS A 80 5.18 0.24 -1.42
N ILE A 81 5.74 1.15 -2.22
CA ILE A 81 7.13 1.08 -2.69
C ILE A 81 8.11 1.10 -1.51
N GLU A 82 7.94 2.07 -0.61
CA GLU A 82 8.83 2.23 0.54
C GLU A 82 8.69 1.06 1.53
N ALA A 83 7.48 0.57 1.78
CA ALA A 83 7.28 -0.63 2.60
C ALA A 83 7.92 -1.87 1.97
N ALA A 84 7.96 -1.98 0.64
CA ALA A 84 8.64 -3.09 -0.04
C ALA A 84 10.17 -2.97 0.10
N LYS A 85 10.74 -1.77 -0.02
CA LYS A 85 12.16 -1.52 0.30
C LYS A 85 12.47 -1.87 1.75
N GLY A 86 11.65 -1.41 2.69
CA GLY A 86 11.80 -1.71 4.12
C GLY A 86 11.57 -3.20 4.47
N ALA A 87 10.89 -3.95 3.62
CA ALA A 87 10.82 -5.41 3.74
C ALA A 87 12.07 -6.13 3.20
N GLY A 88 13.01 -5.39 2.59
CA GLY A 88 14.27 -5.89 2.07
C GLY A 88 14.22 -6.31 0.61
N TRP A 89 13.25 -5.86 -0.19
CA TRP A 89 13.33 -5.99 -1.65
C TRP A 89 14.12 -4.84 -2.25
N GLU A 90 14.89 -5.16 -3.28
CA GLU A 90 15.70 -4.21 -4.01
C GLU A 90 15.05 -3.95 -5.37
N ILE A 91 15.25 -2.74 -5.86
CA ILE A 91 14.90 -2.35 -7.21
C ILE A 91 15.94 -2.95 -8.15
N VAL A 92 15.48 -3.68 -9.18
CA VAL A 92 16.36 -4.45 -10.07
C VAL A 92 16.74 -3.68 -11.33
N ASP A 93 15.78 -3.06 -12.00
CA ASP A 93 16.02 -2.34 -13.26
C ASP A 93 15.03 -1.18 -13.45
N GLN A 94 15.51 -0.05 -13.99
CA GLN A 94 14.72 1.15 -14.33
C GLN A 94 13.77 1.69 -13.23
N GLY A 95 14.07 1.45 -11.95
CA GLY A 95 13.19 1.88 -10.86
C GLY A 95 12.09 0.90 -10.47
N LEU A 96 12.05 -0.29 -11.08
CA LEU A 96 11.05 -1.34 -10.84
C LEU A 96 11.60 -2.49 -9.99
N PHE A 97 10.71 -3.17 -9.26
CA PHE A 97 11.01 -4.42 -8.60
C PHE A 97 10.90 -5.61 -9.56
N ASP A 98 11.31 -6.79 -9.08
CA ASP A 98 11.05 -8.05 -9.77
C ASP A 98 9.54 -8.24 -10.03
N GLU A 99 9.20 -8.90 -11.14
CA GLU A 99 7.82 -9.07 -11.63
C GLU A 99 6.87 -9.62 -10.55
N ASP A 100 7.32 -10.56 -9.71
CA ASP A 100 6.47 -11.13 -8.66
C ASP A 100 6.21 -10.15 -7.51
N VAL A 101 7.14 -9.22 -7.28
CA VAL A 101 6.99 -8.12 -6.32
C VAL A 101 6.05 -7.06 -6.89
N GLU A 102 6.19 -6.69 -8.16
CA GLU A 102 5.28 -5.77 -8.84
C GLU A 102 3.83 -6.26 -8.80
N LYS A 103 3.61 -7.55 -9.08
CA LYS A 103 2.29 -8.20 -8.94
C LYS A 103 1.75 -8.17 -7.51
N LEU A 104 2.63 -8.23 -6.51
CA LEU A 104 2.26 -8.06 -5.11
C LEU A 104 1.84 -6.61 -4.82
N LEU A 105 2.57 -5.61 -5.32
CA LEU A 105 2.24 -4.18 -5.12
C LEU A 105 0.90 -3.81 -5.76
N ARG A 106 0.61 -4.37 -6.94
CA ARG A 106 -0.66 -4.22 -7.67
C ARG A 106 -1.82 -5.01 -7.06
N GLY A 107 -1.56 -5.85 -6.06
CA GLY A 107 -2.60 -6.65 -5.42
C GLY A 107 -3.11 -7.80 -6.29
N GLU A 108 -2.31 -8.30 -7.23
CA GLU A 108 -2.67 -9.42 -8.11
C GLU A 108 -2.38 -10.78 -7.45
N ASN A 109 -1.55 -10.80 -6.40
CA ASN A 109 -1.23 -12.02 -5.67
C ASN A 109 -2.33 -12.40 -4.67
N LYS A 110 -3.24 -13.29 -5.08
CA LYS A 110 -4.36 -13.78 -4.25
C LYS A 110 -3.94 -14.37 -2.90
N GLN A 111 -2.77 -14.99 -2.81
CA GLN A 111 -2.28 -15.57 -1.54
C GLN A 111 -1.88 -14.46 -0.57
N VAL A 112 -1.17 -13.44 -1.06
CA VAL A 112 -0.78 -12.27 -0.27
C VAL A 112 -2.00 -11.47 0.15
N ASN A 113 -2.98 -11.27 -0.75
CA ASN A 113 -4.22 -10.55 -0.41
C ASN A 113 -4.99 -11.22 0.73
N ARG A 114 -5.03 -12.57 0.77
CA ARG A 114 -5.63 -13.30 1.89
C ARG A 114 -4.86 -13.06 3.20
N MET A 115 -3.53 -13.00 3.13
CA MET A 115 -2.70 -12.65 4.29
C MET A 115 -2.95 -11.22 4.77
N ILE A 116 -3.08 -10.25 3.86
CA ILE A 116 -3.41 -8.86 4.16
C ILE A 116 -4.75 -8.79 4.91
N VAL A 117 -5.81 -9.41 4.35
CA VAL A 117 -7.14 -9.46 5.00
C VAL A 117 -7.05 -10.11 6.38
N ALA A 118 -6.33 -11.23 6.51
CA ALA A 118 -6.16 -11.90 7.79
C ALA A 118 -5.40 -11.03 8.82
N PHE A 119 -4.41 -10.27 8.38
CA PHE A 119 -3.65 -9.34 9.21
C PHE A 119 -4.49 -8.15 9.67
N VAL A 120 -5.15 -7.46 8.75
CA VAL A 120 -5.99 -6.28 9.04
C VAL A 120 -7.08 -6.63 10.05
N ARG A 121 -7.69 -7.82 9.95
CA ARG A 121 -8.67 -8.33 10.93
C ARG A 121 -8.13 -8.46 12.35
N LEU A 122 -6.82 -8.60 12.55
CA LEU A 122 -6.23 -8.68 13.89
C LEU A 122 -6.36 -7.37 14.67
N HIS A 123 -6.52 -6.24 13.98
CA HIS A 123 -6.74 -4.93 14.62
C HIS A 123 -8.11 -4.81 15.26
N ARG A 124 -9.06 -5.71 14.93
CA ARG A 124 -10.44 -5.72 15.46
C ARG A 124 -11.13 -4.36 15.35
N ASN A 125 -10.78 -3.61 14.31
CA ASN A 125 -11.36 -2.31 14.00
C ASN A 125 -12.00 -2.41 12.62
N PHE A 126 -13.34 -2.47 12.59
CA PHE A 126 -14.11 -2.59 11.36
C PHE A 126 -13.92 -1.39 10.45
N LYS A 127 -13.91 -0.16 11.00
CA LYS A 127 -13.67 1.06 10.24
C LYS A 127 -12.31 1.04 9.55
N TYR A 128 -11.26 0.68 10.29
CA TYR A 128 -9.93 0.54 9.71
C TYR A 128 -9.89 -0.53 8.62
N SER A 129 -10.55 -1.67 8.84
CA SER A 129 -10.60 -2.74 7.85
C SER A 129 -11.32 -2.30 6.57
N TYR A 130 -12.37 -1.52 6.71
CA TYR A 130 -13.13 -0.94 5.60
C TYR A 130 -12.31 0.11 4.85
N LEU A 131 -11.61 1.00 5.56
CA LEU A 131 -10.68 1.98 4.98
C LEU A 131 -9.64 1.28 4.07
N ILE A 132 -8.99 0.23 4.56
CA ILE A 132 -7.99 -0.50 3.76
C ILE A 132 -8.63 -1.12 2.51
N ALA A 133 -9.84 -1.65 2.63
CA ALA A 133 -10.56 -2.23 1.48
C ALA A 133 -10.92 -1.16 0.43
N LEU A 134 -11.32 0.03 0.87
CA LEU A 134 -11.60 1.18 -0.01
C LEU A 134 -10.32 1.69 -0.69
N GLU A 135 -9.23 1.87 0.07
CA GLU A 135 -7.91 2.28 -0.41
C GLU A 135 -7.44 1.31 -1.52
N GLU A 136 -7.38 0.01 -1.24
CA GLU A 136 -6.96 -0.99 -2.24
C GLU A 136 -7.88 -1.06 -3.48
N THR A 137 -9.19 -0.88 -3.29
CA THR A 137 -10.15 -0.92 -4.41
C THR A 137 -10.04 0.32 -5.30
N PHE A 138 -9.93 1.50 -4.70
CA PHE A 138 -9.78 2.76 -5.42
C PHE A 138 -8.53 2.75 -6.31
N TYR A 139 -7.39 2.36 -5.75
CA TYR A 139 -6.13 2.35 -6.49
C TYR A 139 -6.08 1.26 -7.56
N ARG A 140 -6.74 0.12 -7.35
CA ARG A 140 -6.93 -0.87 -8.42
C ARG A 140 -7.72 -0.28 -9.59
N PHE A 141 -8.83 0.40 -9.33
CA PHE A 141 -9.61 1.05 -10.38
C PHE A 141 -8.84 2.17 -11.09
N LEU A 142 -8.04 2.94 -10.36
CA LEU A 142 -7.17 3.96 -10.95
C LEU A 142 -6.17 3.33 -11.93
N LEU A 143 -5.53 2.23 -11.53
CA LEU A 143 -4.59 1.51 -12.39
C LEU A 143 -5.29 0.95 -13.65
N GLU A 144 -6.42 0.26 -13.48
CA GLU A 144 -7.22 -0.27 -14.60
C GLU A 144 -7.65 0.84 -15.58
N THR A 145 -7.93 2.04 -15.07
CA THR A 145 -8.29 3.21 -15.88
C THR A 145 -7.12 3.74 -16.68
N ILE A 146 -5.94 3.85 -16.06
CA ILE A 146 -4.72 4.34 -16.71
C ILE A 146 -4.20 3.36 -17.77
N THR A 147 -4.44 2.06 -17.61
CA THR A 147 -4.04 1.01 -18.56
C THR A 147 -5.07 0.78 -19.67
N GLY A 148 -6.22 1.46 -19.63
CA GLY A 148 -7.30 1.30 -20.62
C GLY A 148 -8.13 0.02 -20.44
N GLU A 149 -7.97 -0.67 -19.32
CA GLU A 149 -8.72 -1.89 -18.98
C GLU A 149 -10.00 -1.60 -18.19
N ALA A 150 -10.25 -0.33 -17.84
CA ALA A 150 -11.37 0.06 -16.99
C ALA A 150 -12.72 -0.24 -17.63
N LYS A 151 -13.44 -1.19 -17.02
CA LYS A 151 -14.81 -1.52 -17.38
C LYS A 151 -15.86 -0.65 -16.66
N ASN A 152 -15.49 0.03 -15.56
CA ASN A 152 -16.46 0.63 -14.63
C ASN A 152 -16.03 1.99 -14.03
N LEU A 153 -15.82 3.02 -14.85
CA LEU A 153 -15.50 4.39 -14.39
C LEU A 153 -16.52 4.97 -13.38
N GLY A 154 -17.80 4.58 -13.48
CA GLY A 154 -18.84 4.99 -12.53
C GLY A 154 -18.60 4.49 -11.10
N GLN A 155 -18.07 3.26 -10.95
CA GLN A 155 -17.76 2.68 -9.64
C GLN A 155 -16.54 3.35 -9.00
N MET A 156 -15.58 3.81 -9.80
CA MET A 156 -14.43 4.54 -9.29
C MET A 156 -14.83 5.84 -8.60
N LYS A 157 -15.75 6.63 -9.20
CA LYS A 157 -16.26 7.87 -8.58
C LYS A 157 -17.01 7.61 -7.27
N SER A 158 -17.83 6.56 -7.19
CA SER A 158 -18.52 6.23 -5.94
C SER A 158 -17.54 5.77 -4.86
N THR A 159 -16.57 4.92 -5.21
CA THR A 159 -15.54 4.47 -4.27
C THR A 159 -14.67 5.62 -3.79
N GLN A 160 -14.34 6.59 -4.65
CA GLN A 160 -13.62 7.81 -4.24
C GLN A 160 -14.40 8.58 -3.17
N LYS A 161 -15.69 8.81 -3.41
CA LYS A 161 -16.55 9.55 -2.49
C LYS A 161 -16.67 8.83 -1.14
N GLU A 162 -16.90 7.52 -1.15
CA GLU A 162 -16.92 6.69 0.06
C GLU A 162 -15.59 6.75 0.81
N LEU A 163 -14.46 6.72 0.09
CA LEU A 163 -13.12 6.83 0.70
C LEU A 163 -12.92 8.20 1.37
N GLU A 164 -13.29 9.30 0.70
CA GLU A 164 -13.20 10.65 1.28
C GLU A 164 -14.07 10.80 2.54
N GLU A 165 -15.28 10.25 2.52
CA GLU A 165 -16.22 10.26 3.65
C GLU A 165 -15.68 9.45 4.83
N GLU A 166 -15.25 8.21 4.61
CA GLU A 166 -14.73 7.33 5.66
C GLU A 166 -13.41 7.84 6.26
N VAL A 167 -12.51 8.39 5.44
CA VAL A 167 -11.32 9.09 5.94
C VAL A 167 -11.75 10.22 6.85
N THR A 168 -12.69 11.06 6.43
CA THR A 168 -13.19 12.18 7.23
C THR A 168 -13.87 11.73 8.54
N GLU A 169 -14.63 10.63 8.52
CA GLU A 169 -15.22 10.06 9.73
C GLU A 169 -14.18 9.51 10.71
N LEU A 170 -13.16 8.81 10.19
CA LEU A 170 -12.03 8.35 10.99
C LEU A 170 -11.28 9.53 11.61
N LEU A 171 -11.07 10.62 10.86
CA LEU A 171 -10.47 11.86 11.35
C LEU A 171 -11.25 12.54 12.47
N ASN A 172 -12.58 12.38 12.50
CA ASN A 172 -13.43 12.95 13.54
C ASN A 172 -13.46 12.08 14.82
N GLN A 173 -13.08 10.81 14.71
CA GLN A 173 -13.01 9.88 15.84
C GLN A 173 -11.60 9.75 16.43
N ASP A 174 -10.56 10.03 15.63
CA ASP A 174 -9.16 9.99 16.06
C ASP A 174 -8.72 11.34 16.64
N LYS A 175 -8.14 11.34 17.84
CA LYS A 175 -7.71 12.58 18.54
C LYS A 175 -6.30 13.04 18.14
N ASN A 176 -5.65 12.35 17.21
CA ASN A 176 -4.29 12.68 16.78
C ASN A 176 -4.30 13.91 15.83
N PRO A 177 -3.81 15.08 16.26
CA PRO A 177 -3.93 16.33 15.49
C PRO A 177 -3.13 16.31 14.18
N TYR A 178 -1.99 15.60 14.17
CA TYR A 178 -1.08 15.55 13.03
C TYR A 178 -1.64 14.76 11.86
N VAL A 179 -2.33 13.65 12.13
CA VAL A 179 -2.97 12.81 11.11
C VAL A 179 -4.11 13.56 10.42
N LYS A 180 -4.79 14.45 11.15
CA LYS A 180 -5.93 15.23 10.65
C LYS A 180 -5.52 16.33 9.68
N GLU A 181 -4.50 17.12 10.03
CA GLU A 181 -4.06 18.25 9.20
C GLU A 181 -3.37 17.79 7.91
N GLU A 182 -2.65 16.67 7.99
CA GLU A 182 -1.84 16.12 6.90
C GLU A 182 -2.68 15.32 5.88
N LEU A 183 -3.72 14.61 6.32
CA LEU A 183 -4.68 13.94 5.42
C LEU A 183 -5.66 14.92 4.76
N LEU A 184 -6.00 16.04 5.42
CA LEU A 184 -6.76 17.11 4.78
C LEU A 184 -6.00 17.72 3.61
N ARG A 185 -4.68 17.93 3.74
CA ARG A 185 -3.82 18.32 2.60
C ARG A 185 -3.86 17.28 1.49
N TYR A 186 -3.80 15.99 1.80
CA TYR A 186 -3.87 14.94 0.78
C TYR A 186 -5.22 14.95 0.02
N VAL A 187 -6.35 15.17 0.70
CA VAL A 187 -7.66 15.31 0.03
C VAL A 187 -7.68 16.55 -0.87
N GLU A 188 -7.09 17.66 -0.44
CA GLU A 188 -6.96 18.88 -1.23
C GLU A 188 -6.03 18.72 -2.44
N GLU A 189 -4.88 18.08 -2.28
CA GLU A 189 -3.91 17.77 -3.33
C GLU A 189 -4.45 16.76 -4.35
N SER A 190 -5.19 15.75 -3.88
CA SER A 190 -5.86 14.78 -4.75
C SER A 190 -6.97 15.44 -5.57
N ARG A 191 -7.71 16.40 -5.01
CA ARG A 191 -8.66 17.24 -5.75
C ARG A 191 -8.00 18.10 -6.82
N LEU A 192 -6.80 18.62 -6.55
CA LEU A 192 -6.02 19.43 -7.49
C LEU A 192 -5.49 18.60 -8.68
N ASN A 193 -5.09 17.35 -8.45
CA ASN A 193 -4.53 16.46 -9.48
C ASN A 193 -5.59 15.71 -10.32
N LEU A 194 -6.84 15.61 -9.85
CA LEU A 194 -7.93 14.87 -10.51
C LEU A 194 -8.92 15.77 -11.26
N ARG A 195 -8.58 17.03 -11.54
CA ARG A 195 -9.45 17.88 -12.36
C ARG A 195 -9.66 17.20 -13.72
N PRO A 196 -10.88 17.19 -14.27
CA PRO A 196 -11.16 16.60 -15.59
C PRO A 196 -10.21 17.09 -16.69
N GLU A 197 -9.72 18.32 -16.54
CA GLU A 197 -8.71 18.99 -17.36
C GLU A 197 -7.36 18.23 -17.37
N ASP A 198 -6.87 17.81 -16.20
CA ASP A 198 -5.59 17.14 -16.03
C ASP A 198 -5.66 15.66 -16.45
N ILE A 199 -6.81 15.01 -16.24
CA ILE A 199 -7.10 13.65 -16.75
C ILE A 199 -7.17 13.66 -18.28
N ALA A 200 -7.83 14.66 -18.88
CA ALA A 200 -7.87 14.82 -20.34
C ALA A 200 -6.48 15.14 -20.93
N ARG A 201 -5.62 15.87 -20.20
CA ARG A 201 -4.25 16.16 -20.62
C ARG A 201 -3.38 14.90 -20.63
N ILE A 202 -3.47 14.06 -19.59
CA ILE A 202 -2.72 12.80 -19.50
C ILE A 202 -3.19 11.80 -20.57
N ALA A 203 -4.50 11.70 -20.82
CA ALA A 203 -5.05 10.86 -21.89
C ALA A 203 -4.56 11.31 -23.28
N LYS A 204 -4.55 12.63 -23.56
CA LYS A 204 -4.03 13.18 -24.82
C LYS A 204 -2.53 13.01 -24.99
N GLN A 205 -1.75 13.09 -23.92
CA GLN A 205 -0.30 12.85 -23.97
C GLN A 205 0.00 11.40 -24.33
N LYS A 206 -0.71 10.45 -23.72
CA LYS A 206 -0.57 9.03 -24.06
C LYS A 206 -1.03 8.71 -25.49
N GLU A 207 -2.13 9.30 -25.96
CA GLU A 207 -2.55 9.14 -27.37
C GLU A 207 -1.50 9.66 -28.35
N ARG A 208 -0.85 10.80 -28.07
CA ARG A 208 0.24 11.32 -28.90
C ARG A 208 1.47 10.42 -28.90
N GLU A 209 1.87 9.92 -27.74
CA GLU A 209 3.01 8.99 -27.62
C GLU A 209 2.76 7.63 -28.30
N GLN A 210 1.48 7.25 -28.49
CA GLN A 210 1.10 6.03 -29.20
C GLN A 210 1.12 6.23 -30.72
N ILE A 211 0.66 7.38 -31.21
CA ILE A 211 0.72 7.77 -32.63
C ILE A 211 2.18 7.92 -33.08
N ASP A 212 3.01 8.59 -32.28
CA ASP A 212 4.44 8.78 -32.58
C ASP A 212 5.24 7.45 -32.59
N ARG A 213 4.71 6.38 -31.97
CA ARG A 213 5.31 5.03 -32.03
C ARG A 213 4.86 4.23 -33.25
N GLU A 214 3.67 4.50 -33.77
CA GLU A 214 3.16 3.83 -34.98
C GLU A 214 3.76 4.44 -36.25
N ASP A 215 4.08 5.74 -36.26
CA ASP A 215 4.71 6.44 -37.41
C ASP A 215 6.23 6.16 -37.58
N VAL A 216 6.85 5.43 -36.65
CA VAL A 216 8.29 5.07 -36.69
C VAL A 216 8.51 3.59 -37.06
N THR A 217 7.46 2.86 -37.44
CA THR A 217 7.51 1.45 -37.91
C THR A 217 7.07 1.33 -39.36
#